data_AF-K0YXK8-F1
#
_entry.id   AF-K0YXK8-F1
#
_cell.length_a   1.000
_cell.length_b   1.000
_cell.length_c   1.000
_cell.angle_alpha   90.00
_cell.angle_beta   90.00
_cell.angle_gamma   90.00
#
_symmetry.space_group_name_H-M   'P 1'
#
loop_
_entity.id
_entity.type
_entity.pdbx_description
1 polymer ?
#
loop_
_entity_poly.entity_id
_entity_poly.type
_entity_poly.pdbx_seq_one_letter_code
_entity_poly.pdbx_strand_id
1 'polypeptide(L)'
;MLDRQETANTAAELAENLKRSGLGVEGLADRAGLDVATTRQTLSLAPGCDPALVWLLRDKLETAVKDAGGEVYPFSKLTERARRSARGWFGVRDER
;
A
#
# COMPACT_ATOMS: atom_id res chain seq x y z
N MET A 1 5.03 -15.04 4.15
CA MET A 1 5.78 -14.13 5.03
C MET A 1 6.88 -13.54 4.18
N LEU A 2 7.02 -12.20 4.15
CA LEU A 2 8.08 -11.55 3.37
C LEU A 2 9.41 -11.73 4.10
N ASP A 3 10.48 -12.02 3.38
CA ASP A 3 11.83 -11.92 3.92
C ASP A 3 12.29 -10.46 4.06
N ARG A 4 13.48 -10.23 4.63
CA ARG A 4 14.01 -8.88 4.85
C ARG A 4 14.21 -8.10 3.55
N GLN A 5 14.69 -8.75 2.50
CA GLN A 5 14.90 -8.12 1.20
C GLN A 5 13.56 -7.83 0.51
N GLU A 6 12.61 -8.76 0.57
CA GLU A 6 11.26 -8.57 0.04
C GLU A 6 10.52 -7.44 0.76
N THR A 7 10.72 -7.31 2.08
CA THR A 7 10.19 -6.21 2.88
C THR A 7 10.79 -4.88 2.45
N ALA A 8 12.12 -4.81 2.34
CA ALA A 8 12.81 -3.59 1.90
C ALA A 8 12.38 -3.16 0.49
N ASN A 9 12.25 -4.12 -0.44
CA ASN A 9 11.78 -3.86 -1.79
C ASN A 9 10.34 -3.34 -1.80
N THR A 10 9.44 -3.98 -1.06
CA THR A 10 8.03 -3.57 -1.00
C THR A 10 7.88 -2.16 -0.38
N ALA A 11 8.65 -1.85 0.66
CA ALA A 11 8.67 -0.50 1.24
C ALA A 11 9.19 0.55 0.24
N ALA A 12 10.23 0.22 -0.54
CA ALA A 12 10.73 1.09 -1.60
C ALA A 12 9.71 1.30 -2.73
N GLU A 13 9.00 0.25 -3.14
CA GLU A 13 7.92 0.28 -4.14
C GLU A 13 6.76 1.19 -3.68
N LEU A 14 6.36 1.10 -2.41
CA LEU A 14 5.35 1.98 -1.81
C LEU A 14 5.82 3.45 -1.79
N ALA A 15 7.07 3.69 -1.37
CA ALA A 15 7.64 5.03 -1.33
C ALA A 15 7.76 5.66 -2.73
N GLU A 16 8.10 4.87 -3.74
CA GLU A 16 8.17 5.33 -5.13
C GLU A 16 6.77 5.71 -5.66
N ASN A 17 5.76 4.89 -5.40
CA ASN A 17 4.38 5.23 -5.76
C ASN A 17 3.85 6.46 -5.00
N LEU A 18 4.25 6.68 -3.75
CA LEU A 18 3.94 7.91 -3.02
C LEU A 18 4.50 9.13 -3.74
N LYS A 19 5.78 9.09 -4.14
CA LYS A 19 6.39 10.21 -4.90
C LYS A 19 5.64 10.47 -6.22
N ARG A 20 5.31 9.41 -6.97
CA ARG A 20 4.58 9.51 -8.24
C ARG A 20 3.15 10.03 -8.09
N SER A 21 2.53 9.76 -6.94
CA SER A 21 1.17 10.25 -6.66
C SER A 21 1.12 11.76 -6.43
N GLY A 22 2.26 12.41 -6.18
CA GLY A 22 2.31 13.81 -5.76
C GLY A 22 1.79 14.05 -4.34
N LEU A 23 1.35 13.01 -3.62
CA LEU A 23 0.88 13.11 -2.25
C LEU A 23 2.05 13.14 -1.26
N GLY A 24 1.88 13.93 -0.20
CA GLY A 24 2.60 13.73 1.05
C GLY A 24 1.98 12.60 1.87
N VAL A 25 2.70 12.18 2.92
CA VAL A 25 2.20 11.17 3.87
C VAL A 25 0.87 11.58 4.51
N GLU A 26 0.68 12.86 4.80
CA GLU A 26 -0.56 13.39 5.38
C GLU A 26 -1.74 13.26 4.41
N GLY A 27 -1.53 13.57 3.13
CA GLY A 27 -2.56 13.41 2.10
C GLY A 27 -2.90 11.94 1.85
N LEU A 28 -1.92 11.04 1.91
CA LEU A 28 -2.19 9.60 1.84
C LEU A 28 -2.98 9.11 3.07
N ALA A 29 -2.62 9.59 4.28
CA ALA A 29 -3.29 9.23 5.51
C ALA A 29 -4.77 9.67 5.50
N ASP A 30 -5.04 10.92 5.11
CA ASP A 30 -6.39 11.45 4.92
C ASP A 30 -7.19 10.59 3.93
N ARG A 31 -6.61 10.29 2.76
CA ARG A 31 -7.25 9.49 1.71
C ARG A 31 -7.51 8.03 2.11
N ALA A 32 -6.72 7.52 3.06
CA ALA A 32 -6.86 6.19 3.63
C ALA A 32 -7.75 6.16 4.88
N GLY A 33 -8.13 7.32 5.43
CA GLY A 33 -8.84 7.41 6.71
C GLY A 33 -7.99 6.94 7.90
N LEU A 34 -6.66 7.09 7.81
CA LEU A 34 -5.69 6.67 8.82
C LEU A 34 -5.03 7.89 9.46
N ASP A 35 -4.42 7.70 10.62
CA ASP A 35 -3.50 8.70 11.16
C ASP A 35 -2.14 8.65 10.46
N VAL A 36 -1.40 9.75 10.58
CA VAL A 36 -0.09 9.93 9.94
C VAL A 36 0.96 8.93 10.48
N ALA A 37 0.92 8.59 11.78
CA ALA A 37 1.91 7.70 12.37
C ALA A 37 1.73 6.27 11.88
N THR A 38 0.49 5.76 11.88
CA THR A 38 0.13 4.46 11.29
C THR A 38 0.52 4.42 9.82
N THR A 39 0.20 5.46 9.05
CA THR A 39 0.56 5.53 7.63
C THR A 39 2.07 5.44 7.41
N ARG A 40 2.89 6.14 8.21
CA ARG A 40 4.36 6.04 8.14
C ARG A 40 4.85 4.64 8.46
N GLN A 41 4.32 4.04 9.53
CA GLN A 41 4.70 2.69 9.94
C GLN A 41 4.37 1.67 8.85
N THR A 42 3.18 1.74 8.27
CA THR A 42 2.75 0.86 7.18
C THR A 42 3.58 1.08 5.90
N LEU A 43 3.89 2.33 5.53
CA LEU A 43 4.77 2.63 4.39
C LEU A 43 6.18 2.02 4.55
N SER A 44 6.70 2.01 5.79
CA SER A 44 7.99 1.40 6.11
C SER A 44 7.95 -0.12 6.33
N LEU A 45 6.75 -0.73 6.27
CA LEU A 45 6.50 -2.12 6.68
C LEU A 45 7.11 -2.44 8.06
N ALA A 46 6.84 -1.57 9.03
CA ALA A 46 7.31 -1.75 10.41
C ALA A 46 6.90 -3.14 10.96
N PRO A 47 7.71 -3.75 11.84
CA PRO A 47 7.38 -5.05 12.44
C PRO A 47 5.99 -5.03 13.09
N GLY A 48 5.16 -6.01 12.74
CA GLY A 48 3.78 -6.09 13.23
C GLY A 48 2.77 -5.20 12.50
N CYS A 49 3.14 -4.57 11.38
CA CYS A 49 2.17 -3.84 10.56
C CYS A 49 1.06 -4.79 10.09
N ASP A 50 -0.17 -4.32 10.13
CA ASP A 50 -1.31 -5.06 9.61
C ASP A 50 -1.21 -5.14 8.08
N PRO A 51 -1.13 -6.36 7.49
CA PRO A 51 -1.14 -6.50 6.04
C PRO A 51 -2.36 -5.87 5.39
N ALA A 52 -3.49 -5.75 6.10
CA ALA A 52 -4.66 -5.07 5.58
C ALA A 52 -4.41 -3.60 5.25
N LEU A 53 -3.69 -2.90 6.12
CA LEU A 53 -3.31 -1.51 5.91
C LEU A 53 -2.32 -1.37 4.75
N VAL A 54 -1.41 -2.32 4.56
CA VAL A 54 -0.45 -2.31 3.44
C VAL A 54 -1.18 -2.33 2.09
N TRP A 55 -2.16 -3.22 1.95
CA TRP A 55 -2.98 -3.29 0.74
C TRP A 55 -3.87 -2.06 0.56
N LEU A 56 -4.43 -1.53 1.64
CA LEU A 56 -5.18 -0.27 1.59
C LEU A 56 -4.31 0.86 1.05
N LEU A 57 -3.10 1.05 1.60
CA LEU A 57 -2.18 2.09 1.15
C LEU A 57 -1.77 1.88 -0.31
N ARG A 58 -1.49 0.64 -0.72
CA ARG A 58 -1.21 0.30 -2.11
C ARG A 58 -2.33 0.77 -3.03
N ASP A 59 -3.58 0.44 -2.73
CA ASP A 59 -4.72 0.81 -3.58
C ASP A 59 -4.93 2.32 -3.64
N LYS A 60 -4.78 3.01 -2.50
CA LYS A 60 -4.88 4.48 -2.45
C LYS A 60 -3.77 5.14 -3.25
N LEU A 61 -2.55 4.61 -3.21
CA LEU A 61 -1.43 5.06 -4.03
C LEU A 61 -1.68 4.81 -5.51
N GLU A 62 -2.15 3.62 -5.90
CA GLU A 62 -2.46 3.32 -7.30
C GLU A 62 -3.53 4.27 -7.86
N THR A 63 -4.60 4.53 -7.11
CA THR A 63 -5.61 5.52 -7.48
C THR A 63 -5.00 6.92 -7.57
N ALA A 64 -4.22 7.35 -6.58
CA ALA A 64 -3.65 8.69 -6.56
C ALA A 64 -2.65 8.94 -7.70
N VAL A 65 -1.83 7.95 -8.06
CA VAL A 65 -0.92 8.03 -9.22
C VAL A 65 -1.72 8.17 -10.51
N LYS A 66 -2.79 7.37 -10.69
CA LYS A 66 -3.65 7.44 -11.88
C LYS A 66 -4.38 8.78 -11.98
N ASP A 67 -4.88 9.31 -10.86
CA ASP A 67 -5.56 10.61 -10.82
C ASP A 67 -4.61 11.76 -11.14
N ALA A 68 -3.33 11.64 -10.78
CA ALA A 68 -2.27 12.56 -11.18
C ALA A 68 -1.83 12.39 -12.65
N GLY A 69 -2.42 11.45 -13.40
CA GLY A 69 -2.06 11.15 -14.79
C GLY A 69 -0.74 10.40 -14.94
N GLY A 70 -0.18 9.86 -13.85
CA GLY A 70 1.07 9.11 -13.84
C GLY A 70 0.88 7.61 -14.05
N GLU A 71 2.01 6.91 -14.18
CA GLU A 71 2.05 5.45 -14.25
C GLU A 71 2.53 4.84 -12.93
N VAL A 72 1.74 3.88 -12.42
CA VAL A 72 2.02 3.13 -11.19
C VAL A 72 3.34 2.39 -11.32
N TYR A 73 4.22 2.55 -10.34
CA TYR A 73 5.43 1.74 -10.25
C TYR A 73 5.07 0.31 -9.86
N PRO A 74 5.51 -0.71 -10.61
CA PRO A 74 5.06 -2.08 -10.42
C PRO A 74 5.49 -2.63 -9.05
N PHE A 75 4.60 -3.41 -8.44
CA PHE A 75 4.88 -4.12 -7.20
C PHE A 75 5.37 -5.54 -7.50
N SER A 76 6.48 -5.95 -6.88
CA SER A 76 7.01 -7.31 -7.05
C SER A 76 6.28 -8.34 -6.18
N LYS A 77 5.84 -7.93 -4.98
CA LYS A 77 5.17 -8.82 -4.00
C LYS A 77 3.70 -8.51 -3.82
N LEU A 78 3.30 -7.24 -3.86
CA LEU A 78 1.91 -6.82 -3.77
C LEU A 78 1.18 -6.93 -5.13
N THR A 79 1.25 -8.10 -5.75
CA THR A 79 0.60 -8.37 -7.05
C THR A 79 -0.86 -8.78 -6.88
N GLU A 80 -1.70 -8.59 -7.91
CA GLU A 80 -3.10 -9.07 -7.89
C GLU A 80 -3.23 -10.60 -7.65
N ARG A 81 -2.19 -11.37 -7.99
CA ARG A 81 -2.10 -12.79 -7.65
C ARG A 81 -1.94 -12.99 -6.14
N ALA A 82 -1.04 -12.24 -5.51
CA ALA A 82 -0.84 -12.25 -4.06
C ALA A 82 -2.10 -11.75 -3.33
N ARG A 83 -2.80 -10.75 -3.87
CA ARG A 83 -4.09 -10.26 -3.34
C ARG A 83 -5.14 -11.37 -3.29
N ARG A 84 -5.28 -12.14 -4.38
CA ARG A 84 -6.22 -13.27 -4.45
C ARG A 84 -5.87 -14.38 -3.47
N SER A 85 -4.59 -14.65 -3.24
CA SER A 85 -4.13 -15.59 -2.20
C SER A 85 -4.36 -15.07 -0.78
N ALA A 86 -4.37 -13.75 -0.58
CA ALA A 86 -4.66 -13.10 0.69
C ALA A 86 -6.16 -12.93 0.98
N ARG A 87 -7.06 -13.44 0.12
CA ARG A 87 -8.53 -13.30 0.26
C ARG A 87 -9.13 -13.80 1.58
N GLY A 88 -8.40 -14.61 2.36
CA GLY A 88 -8.82 -15.01 3.70
C GLY A 88 -8.62 -13.96 4.80
N TRP A 89 -7.87 -12.88 4.54
CA TRP A 89 -7.43 -11.93 5.58
C TRP A 89 -8.29 -10.67 5.67
N PHE A 90 -9.10 -10.38 4.66
CA PHE A 90 -9.70 -9.05 4.54
C PHE A 90 -11.13 -8.90 5.04
N GLY A 91 -11.87 -9.99 5.30
CA GLY A 91 -13.28 -9.86 5.66
C GLY A 91 -14.07 -8.95 4.70
N VAL A 92 -13.64 -8.84 3.43
CA VAL A 92 -14.33 -8.05 2.42
C VAL A 92 -15.62 -8.79 2.14
N ARG A 93 -16.69 -8.31 2.77
CA ARG A 93 -18.04 -8.59 2.30
C ARG A 93 -18.07 -8.06 0.88
N ASP A 94 -18.26 -8.98 -0.05
CA ASP A 94 -18.69 -8.68 -1.40
C ASP A 94 -20.03 -7.95 -1.25
N GLU A 95 -20.01 -6.61 -1.23
CA GLU A 95 -21.22 -5.83 -1.38
C GLU A 95 -21.57 -5.85 -2.87
N ARG A 96 -22.27 -6.93 -3.26
CA ARG A 96 -23.09 -6.98 -4.46
C ARG A 96 -24.56 -6.85 -4.11
#